data_AF-A0A066WBS7-F1
#
_entry.id   AF-A0A066WBS7-F1
#
_cell.length_a   1.000
_cell.length_b   1.000
_cell.length_c   1.000
_cell.angle_alpha   90.00
_cell.angle_beta   90.00
_cell.angle_gamma   90.00
#
_symmetry.space_group_name_H-M   'P 1'
#
loop_
_entity.id
_entity.type
_entity.pdbx_description
1 polymer ?
#
loop_
_entity_poly.entity_id
_entity_poly.type
_entity_poly.pdbx_seq_one_letter_code
_entity_poly.pdbx_strand_id
1 'polypeptide(L)'
;MVRKWPNIVITGTPGTGKSTLSSMLVDPTSSSSSSASTSASISSHLHHINVSSMIRQRKDLQVSYDEEWDAFEVDEDLLLDELEKQTGGTAPEPVDEDEPQTGSATVSDASAGGEGDGEGGLILDWHTNEIWPERWVDLVVVLRTDHSVLWQRLESRGYPAHKIQENNQAEIMQTVLEEARGAYPNEAIVELQNNNNDELEENAERLLQWIIQWRKDRGLA
;
A
#
# COMPACT_ATOMS: atom_id res chain seq x y z
N MET A 1 -7.62 18.44 6.80
CA MET A 1 -8.39 18.29 5.54
C MET A 1 -8.75 16.81 5.40
N VAL A 2 -9.85 16.48 4.71
CA VAL A 2 -10.32 15.09 4.57
C VAL A 2 -9.99 14.58 3.16
N ARG A 3 -9.31 13.44 3.05
CA ARG A 3 -8.89 12.86 1.75
C ARG A 3 -10.08 12.28 0.98
N LYS A 4 -10.00 12.28 -0.35
CA LYS A 4 -11.05 11.77 -1.26
C LYS A 4 -10.76 10.36 -1.79
N TRP A 5 -9.51 9.91 -1.69
CA TRP A 5 -9.05 8.63 -2.16
C TRP A 5 -8.32 7.89 -1.04
N PRO A 6 -8.49 6.56 -0.94
CA PRO A 6 -7.86 5.80 0.12
C PRO A 6 -6.35 5.72 -0.11
N ASN A 7 -5.58 5.68 0.98
CA ASN A 7 -4.19 5.27 0.91
C ASN A 7 -4.09 3.80 1.30
N ILE A 8 -3.38 3.03 0.48
CA ILE A 8 -3.26 1.58 0.61
C ILE A 8 -1.78 1.23 0.76
N VAL A 9 -1.47 0.44 1.78
CA VAL A 9 -0.16 -0.18 1.94
C VAL A 9 -0.18 -1.52 1.22
N ILE A 10 0.77 -1.76 0.32
CA ILE A 10 1.02 -3.07 -0.28
C ILE A 10 2.35 -3.57 0.24
N THR A 11 2.29 -4.54 1.15
CA THR A 11 3.44 -5.13 1.84
C THR A 11 3.53 -6.64 1.60
N GLY A 12 4.58 -7.26 2.14
CA GLY A 12 4.92 -8.67 1.99
C GLY A 12 6.40 -8.86 1.73
N THR A 13 6.86 -10.09 1.86
CA THR A 13 8.27 -10.46 1.66
C THR A 13 8.79 -10.02 0.28
N PRO A 14 10.06 -9.58 0.13
CA PRO A 14 10.65 -9.34 -1.19
C PRO A 14 10.44 -10.53 -2.14
N GLY A 15 9.87 -10.27 -3.33
CA GLY A 15 9.55 -11.31 -4.31
C GLY A 15 8.07 -11.72 -4.41
N THR A 16 7.22 -11.30 -3.46
CA THR A 16 5.77 -11.65 -3.46
C THR A 16 4.94 -10.93 -4.52
N GLY A 17 5.49 -9.90 -5.19
CA GLY A 17 4.84 -9.21 -6.32
C GLY A 17 4.23 -7.83 -6.03
N LYS A 18 4.56 -7.22 -4.88
CA LYS A 18 4.05 -5.89 -4.45
C LYS A 18 4.09 -4.83 -5.54
N SER A 19 5.26 -4.62 -6.14
CA SER A 19 5.46 -3.59 -7.16
C SER A 19 4.68 -3.88 -8.44
N THR A 20 4.56 -5.14 -8.83
CA THR A 20 3.78 -5.54 -10.01
C THR A 20 2.29 -5.27 -9.80
N LEU A 21 1.74 -5.63 -8.63
CA LEU A 21 0.36 -5.33 -8.29
C LEU A 21 0.11 -3.82 -8.21
N SER A 22 1.01 -3.08 -7.54
CA SER A 22 0.91 -1.62 -7.41
C SER A 22 0.92 -0.92 -8.76
N SER A 23 1.80 -1.34 -9.68
CA SER A 23 1.85 -0.81 -11.04
C SER A 23 0.57 -1.12 -11.83
N MET A 24 -0.01 -2.31 -11.65
CA MET A 24 -1.26 -2.69 -12.31
C MET A 24 -2.47 -1.85 -11.84
N LEU A 25 -2.46 -1.39 -10.57
CA LEU A 25 -3.51 -0.52 -10.04
C LEU A 25 -3.45 0.92 -10.59
N VAL A 26 -2.25 1.40 -10.95
CA VAL A 26 -2.08 2.77 -11.50
C VAL A 26 -2.07 2.79 -13.03
N ASP A 27 -1.81 1.65 -13.69
CA ASP A 27 -1.83 1.50 -15.14
C ASP A 27 -2.80 0.39 -15.60
N PRO A 28 -4.09 0.72 -15.75
CA PRO A 28 -5.15 -0.23 -16.06
C PRO A 28 -5.12 -0.70 -17.53
N THR A 29 -4.22 -0.16 -18.36
CA THR A 29 -4.03 -0.63 -19.75
C THR A 29 -3.56 -2.09 -19.82
N SER A 30 -3.15 -2.64 -18.67
CA SER A 30 -2.74 -4.03 -18.49
C SER A 30 -3.91 -5.03 -18.44
N SER A 31 -5.15 -4.58 -18.23
CA SER A 31 -6.32 -5.46 -18.04
C SER A 31 -7.38 -5.28 -19.13
N SER A 32 -7.72 -6.37 -19.84
CA SER A 32 -8.59 -6.39 -21.03
C SER A 32 -10.09 -6.56 -20.74
N SER A 33 -10.61 -6.04 -19.62
CA SER A 33 -12.00 -6.26 -19.20
C SER A 33 -12.93 -5.04 -19.43
N SER A 34 -14.23 -5.33 -19.56
CA SER A 34 -15.32 -4.44 -19.99
C SER A 34 -15.69 -3.31 -19.01
N SER A 35 -15.03 -3.22 -17.84
CA SER A 35 -15.17 -2.13 -16.86
C SER A 35 -14.10 -1.03 -17.02
N ALA A 36 -13.44 -0.98 -18.18
CA ALA A 36 -12.27 -0.14 -18.47
C ALA A 36 -12.44 1.36 -18.15
N SER A 37 -13.64 1.93 -18.30
CA SER A 37 -13.85 3.38 -18.06
C SER A 37 -13.80 3.77 -16.58
N THR A 38 -14.35 2.92 -15.70
CA THR A 38 -14.35 3.18 -14.25
C THR A 38 -12.96 2.91 -13.68
N SER A 39 -12.32 1.82 -14.11
CA SER A 39 -10.95 1.47 -13.71
C SER A 39 -9.93 2.54 -14.13
N ALA A 40 -10.05 3.06 -15.36
CA ALA A 40 -9.22 4.17 -15.85
C ALA A 40 -9.42 5.46 -15.02
N SER A 41 -10.66 5.78 -14.66
CA SER A 41 -10.94 6.94 -13.82
C SER A 41 -10.42 6.80 -12.40
N ILE A 42 -10.34 5.59 -11.84
CA ILE A 42 -9.76 5.36 -10.51
C ILE A 42 -8.25 5.49 -10.58
N SER A 43 -7.64 4.80 -11.53
CA SER A 43 -6.19 4.71 -11.68
C SER A 43 -5.53 6.08 -11.85
N SER A 44 -6.22 7.05 -12.49
CA SER A 44 -5.71 8.42 -12.63
C SER A 44 -5.58 9.20 -11.33
N HIS A 45 -6.19 8.71 -10.24
CA HIS A 45 -6.08 9.29 -8.90
C HIS A 45 -5.25 8.44 -7.95
N LEU A 46 -4.68 7.33 -8.42
CA LEU A 46 -3.78 6.50 -7.63
C LEU A 46 -2.33 6.84 -7.95
N HIS A 47 -1.49 6.90 -6.91
CA HIS A 47 -0.09 7.25 -7.01
C HIS A 47 0.77 6.15 -6.37
N HIS A 48 1.50 5.42 -7.21
CA HIS A 48 2.40 4.35 -6.75
C HIS A 48 3.71 4.92 -6.23
N ILE A 49 3.97 4.70 -4.95
CA ILE A 49 5.23 5.02 -4.29
C ILE A 49 5.99 3.73 -4.03
N ASN A 50 6.96 3.42 -4.91
CA ASN A 50 7.90 2.34 -4.68
C ASN A 50 9.05 2.83 -3.79
N VAL A 51 8.94 2.57 -2.48
CA VAL A 51 9.89 3.08 -1.48
C VAL A 51 11.30 2.57 -1.72
N SER A 52 11.44 1.29 -2.12
CA SER A 52 12.74 0.69 -2.46
C SER A 52 13.46 1.43 -3.59
N SER A 53 12.72 1.88 -4.61
CA SER A 53 13.25 2.64 -5.74
C SER A 53 13.56 4.08 -5.34
N MET A 54 12.72 4.69 -4.51
CA MET A 54 12.94 6.04 -3.99
C MET A 54 14.22 6.11 -3.15
N ILE A 55 14.42 5.18 -2.21
CA ILE A 55 15.65 5.10 -1.39
C ILE A 55 16.89 4.96 -2.27
N ARG A 56 16.85 4.11 -3.32
CA ARG A 56 18.00 3.94 -4.24
C ARG A 56 18.34 5.21 -5.02
N GLN A 57 17.36 6.06 -5.31
CA GLN A 57 17.55 7.30 -6.08
C GLN A 57 17.90 8.50 -5.19
N ARG A 58 17.49 8.49 -3.93
CA ARG A 58 17.63 9.60 -2.98
C ARG A 58 18.63 9.26 -1.87
N LYS A 59 19.83 9.81 -1.98
CA LYS A 59 20.90 9.62 -0.99
C LYS A 59 20.60 10.26 0.36
N ASP A 60 19.77 11.28 0.37
CA ASP A 60 19.34 11.95 1.61
C ASP A 60 18.42 11.08 2.47
N LEU A 61 17.78 10.06 1.90
CA LEU A 61 17.01 9.05 2.64
C LEU A 61 17.87 7.87 3.15
N GLN A 62 19.17 7.83 2.83
CA GLN A 62 20.06 6.75 3.21
C GLN A 62 20.90 7.18 4.43
N VAL A 63 20.69 6.54 5.57
CA VAL A 63 21.49 6.77 6.79
C VAL A 63 22.83 6.04 6.67
N SER A 64 22.77 4.75 6.34
CA SER A 64 23.93 3.89 6.16
C SER A 64 23.59 2.73 5.21
N TYR A 65 24.62 1.96 4.82
CA TYR A 65 24.42 0.74 4.05
C TYR A 65 25.02 -0.42 4.82
N ASP A 66 24.21 -1.45 5.03
CA ASP A 66 24.59 -2.69 5.69
C ASP A 66 25.06 -3.70 4.65
N GLU A 67 26.35 -4.04 4.67
CA GLU A 67 26.95 -5.01 3.75
C GLU A 67 26.54 -6.47 4.04
N GLU A 68 26.18 -6.79 5.28
CA GLU A 68 25.76 -8.13 5.69
C GLU A 68 24.36 -8.44 5.15
N TRP A 69 23.45 -7.47 5.27
CA TRP A 69 22.07 -7.59 4.83
C TRP A 69 21.84 -7.11 3.38
N ASP A 70 22.85 -6.46 2.78
CA ASP A 70 22.76 -5.79 1.47
C ASP A 70 21.49 -4.92 1.39
N ALA A 71 21.39 -4.02 2.38
CA ALA A 71 20.23 -3.16 2.60
C ALA A 71 20.67 -1.77 3.05
N PHE A 72 19.88 -0.75 2.71
CA PHE A 72 20.07 0.60 3.24
C PHE A 72 19.32 0.74 4.55
N GLU A 73 19.98 1.32 5.55
CA GLU A 73 19.30 1.94 6.68
C GLU A 73 18.65 3.24 6.21
N VAL A 74 17.37 3.42 6.50
CA VAL A 74 16.54 4.48 5.93
C VAL A 74 16.29 5.57 6.97
N ASP A 75 16.34 6.83 6.55
CA ASP A 75 15.89 7.96 7.36
C ASP A 75 14.34 7.98 7.33
N GLU A 76 13.73 7.29 8.30
CA GLU A 76 12.28 7.13 8.39
C GLU A 76 11.57 8.46 8.65
N ASP A 77 12.14 9.34 9.48
CA ASP A 77 11.56 10.65 9.78
C ASP A 77 11.47 11.50 8.50
N LEU A 78 12.55 11.58 7.72
CA LEU A 78 12.56 12.32 6.46
C LEU A 78 11.62 11.70 5.42
N LEU A 79 11.54 10.37 5.37
CA LEU A 79 10.62 9.64 4.51
C LEU A 79 9.16 9.98 4.84
N LEU A 80 8.82 10.00 6.13
CA LEU A 80 7.49 10.34 6.61
C LEU A 80 7.13 11.81 6.32
N ASP A 81 8.02 12.74 6.65
CA ASP A 81 7.83 14.18 6.39
C ASP A 81 7.56 14.47 4.91
N GLU A 82 8.21 13.73 4.00
CA GLU A 82 8.01 13.90 2.57
C GLU A 82 6.68 13.34 2.07
N LEU A 83 6.31 12.14 2.54
CA LEU A 83 5.09 11.47 2.09
C LEU A 83 3.84 12.05 2.72
N GLU A 84 3.92 12.61 3.94
CA GLU A 84 2.79 13.20 4.65
C GLU A 84 2.02 14.21 3.80
N LYS A 85 2.75 15.04 3.05
CA LYS A 85 2.22 16.10 2.18
C LYS A 85 1.23 15.57 1.15
N GLN A 86 1.36 14.30 0.74
CA GLN A 86 0.55 13.65 -0.29
C GLN A 86 -0.59 12.81 0.27
N THR A 87 -0.62 12.54 1.58
CA THR A 87 -1.59 11.62 2.23
C THR A 87 -3.03 12.13 2.22
N GLY A 88 -3.21 13.44 2.04
CA GLY A 88 -4.51 14.12 2.05
C GLY A 88 -5.19 14.26 3.40
N GLY A 89 -4.44 14.10 4.50
CA GLY A 89 -4.95 14.27 5.86
C GLY A 89 -5.74 13.05 6.34
N THR A 90 -6.92 13.28 6.91
CA THR A 90 -7.73 12.22 7.56
C THR A 90 -8.71 11.57 6.59
N ALA A 91 -9.01 10.28 6.79
CA ALA A 91 -10.09 9.62 6.07
C ALA A 91 -11.46 10.26 6.38
N PRO A 92 -12.41 10.31 5.42
CA PRO A 92 -13.79 10.63 5.73
C PRO A 92 -14.42 9.52 6.55
N GLU A 93 -15.29 9.88 7.49
CA GLU A 93 -16.17 8.93 8.16
C GLU A 93 -17.17 8.34 7.15
N PRO A 94 -17.54 7.05 7.27
CA PRO A 94 -18.63 6.47 6.51
C PRO A 94 -19.95 7.24 6.73
N VAL A 95 -20.80 7.29 5.71
CA VAL A 95 -22.15 7.86 5.86
C VAL A 95 -23.05 6.87 6.60
N ASP A 96 -23.53 7.26 7.77
CA ASP A 96 -24.54 6.51 8.52
C ASP A 96 -25.89 6.53 7.78
N GLU A 97 -26.35 5.38 7.27
CA GLU A 97 -27.63 5.27 6.56
C GLU A 97 -28.85 5.56 7.46
N ASP A 98 -28.68 5.48 8.78
CA ASP A 98 -29.73 5.65 9.79
C ASP A 98 -29.76 7.05 10.45
N GLU A 99 -28.77 7.93 10.20
CA GLU A 99 -28.84 9.32 10.67
C GLU A 99 -29.68 10.17 9.71
N PRO A 100 -30.70 10.90 10.19
CA PRO A 100 -31.44 11.81 9.35
C PRO A 100 -30.47 12.88 8.81
N GLN A 101 -30.38 13.01 7.48
CA GLN A 101 -29.65 14.07 6.80
C GLN A 101 -30.20 15.45 7.20
N THR A 102 -29.79 15.94 8.37
CA THR A 102 -29.97 17.33 8.74
C THR A 102 -28.88 18.10 8.05
N GLY A 103 -29.23 18.74 6.93
CA GLY A 103 -28.34 19.67 6.26
C GLY A 103 -27.88 20.76 7.24
N SER A 104 -26.64 20.66 7.70
CA SER A 104 -25.85 21.80 8.11
C SER A 104 -24.38 21.42 8.12
N ALA A 105 -23.64 22.01 7.20
CA ALA A 105 -22.21 22.10 7.28
C ALA A 105 -21.85 22.92 8.53
N THR A 106 -21.59 22.25 9.64
CA THR A 106 -20.73 22.78 10.69
C THR A 106 -19.66 21.75 10.96
N VAL A 107 -18.56 21.85 10.20
CA VAL A 107 -17.29 21.24 10.58
C VAL A 107 -16.83 21.97 11.84
N SER A 108 -17.24 21.44 13.00
CA SER A 108 -16.71 21.83 14.29
C SER A 108 -15.29 21.29 14.39
N ASP A 109 -14.33 22.20 14.30
CA ASP A 109 -13.06 22.24 15.04
C ASP A 109 -12.51 20.89 15.52
N ALA A 110 -11.77 20.21 14.64
CA ALA A 110 -10.77 19.22 15.02
C ALA A 110 -9.38 19.87 14.86
N SER A 111 -8.92 20.48 15.94
CA SER A 111 -7.55 20.96 16.08
C SER A 111 -6.61 19.79 16.37
N ALA A 112 -6.00 19.23 15.32
CA ALA A 112 -4.70 18.56 15.39
C ALA A 112 -4.08 18.47 13.98
N GLY A 113 -2.81 18.86 13.89
CA GLY A 113 -2.06 19.18 12.68
C GLY A 113 -2.07 18.13 11.56
N GLY A 114 -2.06 18.63 10.32
CA GLY A 114 -1.84 17.86 9.11
C GLY A 114 -1.92 18.78 7.90
N GLU A 115 -0.83 19.48 7.61
CA GLU A 115 -0.61 20.24 6.37
C GLU A 115 -0.34 19.23 5.23
N GLY A 116 -1.40 18.63 4.69
CA GLY A 116 -1.34 17.80 3.49
C GLY A 116 -2.34 18.34 2.48
N ASP A 117 -1.85 18.95 1.40
CA ASP A 117 -2.65 19.47 0.29
C ASP A 117 -3.13 18.35 -0.68
N GLY A 118 -2.82 17.08 -0.37
CA GLY A 118 -3.14 15.92 -1.20
C GLY A 118 -4.62 15.51 -1.19
N GLU A 119 -5.06 14.80 -2.23
CA GLU A 119 -6.40 14.18 -2.26
C GLU A 119 -6.43 12.74 -1.70
N GLY A 120 -5.29 12.24 -1.22
CA GLY A 120 -5.06 10.82 -0.90
C GLY A 120 -4.68 10.01 -2.15
N GLY A 121 -5.00 8.72 -2.16
CA GLY A 121 -4.77 7.85 -3.32
C GLY A 121 -3.37 7.25 -3.39
N LEU A 122 -2.65 7.22 -2.27
CA LEU A 122 -1.30 6.66 -2.25
C LEU A 122 -1.33 5.12 -2.26
N ILE A 123 -0.51 4.52 -3.11
CA ILE A 123 -0.19 3.09 -3.06
C ILE A 123 1.26 2.95 -2.56
N LEU A 124 1.40 2.66 -1.26
CA LEU A 124 2.69 2.56 -0.57
C LEU A 124 3.25 1.14 -0.72
N ASP A 125 4.25 0.97 -1.59
CA ASP A 125 4.89 -0.31 -1.89
C ASP A 125 6.24 -0.42 -1.16
N TRP A 126 6.24 -1.19 -0.07
CA TRP A 126 7.45 -1.52 0.67
C TRP A 126 7.29 -2.83 1.44
N HIS A 127 8.41 -3.43 1.88
CA HIS A 127 8.35 -4.67 2.67
C HIS A 127 8.21 -4.39 4.17
N THR A 128 8.80 -3.30 4.65
CA THR A 128 8.54 -2.76 5.99
C THR A 128 7.29 -1.90 5.96
N ASN A 129 6.42 -2.05 6.96
CA ASN A 129 5.09 -1.42 6.94
C ASN A 129 4.70 -0.76 8.27
N GLU A 130 5.39 -1.03 9.36
CA GLU A 130 5.11 -0.47 10.69
C GLU A 130 5.43 1.02 10.84
N ILE A 131 6.20 1.59 9.91
CA ILE A 131 6.60 3.00 9.97
C ILE A 131 5.46 3.96 9.62
N TRP A 132 4.44 3.51 8.88
CA TRP A 132 3.39 4.42 8.40
C TRP A 132 2.44 4.75 9.55
N PRO A 133 2.16 6.03 9.83
CA PRO A 133 1.16 6.41 10.81
C PRO A 133 -0.19 5.78 10.48
N GLU A 134 -0.84 5.14 11.46
CA GLU A 134 -2.13 4.46 11.28
C GLU A 134 -3.17 5.36 10.60
N ARG A 135 -3.20 6.65 10.95
CA ARG A 135 -4.08 7.67 10.35
C ARG A 135 -3.94 7.81 8.83
N TRP A 136 -2.80 7.45 8.25
CA TRP A 136 -2.59 7.53 6.80
C TRP A 136 -3.29 6.40 6.08
N VAL A 137 -3.45 5.24 6.70
CA VAL A 137 -3.69 3.97 6.01
C VAL A 137 -5.16 3.57 6.13
N ASP A 138 -5.80 3.35 4.98
CA ASP A 138 -7.18 2.85 4.92
C ASP A 138 -7.27 1.33 4.72
N LEU A 139 -6.19 0.73 4.17
CA LEU A 139 -6.08 -0.70 3.91
C LEU A 139 -4.61 -1.13 3.88
N VAL A 140 -4.31 -2.26 4.51
CA VAL A 140 -3.03 -2.96 4.44
C VAL A 140 -3.20 -4.27 3.72
N VAL A 141 -2.55 -4.41 2.57
CA VAL A 141 -2.54 -5.62 1.76
C VAL A 141 -1.22 -6.34 1.98
N VAL A 142 -1.27 -7.53 2.60
CA VAL A 142 -0.08 -8.38 2.79
C VAL A 142 -0.08 -9.46 1.71
N LEU A 143 0.81 -9.31 0.72
CA LEU A 143 1.00 -10.32 -0.31
C LEU A 143 1.79 -11.50 0.21
N ARG A 144 1.23 -12.69 0.01
CA ARG A 144 1.79 -13.99 0.37
C ARG A 144 2.14 -14.77 -0.88
N THR A 145 3.15 -15.63 -0.80
CA THR A 145 3.54 -16.48 -1.93
C THR A 145 4.06 -17.80 -1.40
N ASP A 146 3.72 -18.90 -2.06
CA ASP A 146 4.29 -20.21 -1.79
C ASP A 146 5.82 -20.14 -1.81
N HIS A 147 6.46 -20.75 -0.82
CA HIS A 147 7.89 -20.66 -0.62
C HIS A 147 8.69 -21.20 -1.82
N SER A 148 8.17 -22.19 -2.56
CA SER A 148 8.84 -22.74 -3.73
C SER A 148 8.77 -21.78 -4.91
N VAL A 149 7.62 -21.11 -5.07
CA VAL A 149 7.43 -20.06 -6.08
C VAL A 149 8.29 -18.83 -5.74
N LEU A 150 8.31 -18.41 -4.49
CA LEU A 150 9.12 -17.29 -4.02
C LEU A 150 10.61 -17.54 -4.28
N TRP A 151 11.10 -18.74 -3.96
CA TRP A 151 12.47 -19.16 -4.25
C TRP A 151 12.81 -18.97 -5.73
N GLN A 152 11.99 -19.52 -6.64
CA GLN A 152 12.20 -19.40 -8.09
C GLN A 152 12.20 -17.94 -8.57
N ARG A 153 11.32 -17.10 -8.01
CA ARG A 153 11.27 -15.67 -8.32
C ARG A 153 12.52 -14.93 -7.89
N LEU A 154 13.07 -15.24 -6.72
CA LEU A 154 14.29 -14.59 -6.23
C LEU A 154 15.54 -15.10 -6.97
N GLU A 155 15.60 -16.40 -7.27
CA GLU A 155 16.67 -17.00 -8.07
C GLU A 155 16.72 -16.41 -9.48
N SER A 156 15.57 -16.31 -10.16
CA SER A 156 15.50 -15.68 -11.50
C SER A 156 15.88 -14.19 -11.50
N ARG A 157 15.80 -13.51 -10.35
CA ARG A 157 16.28 -12.13 -10.17
C ARG A 157 17.77 -12.05 -9.87
N GLY A 158 18.47 -13.17 -9.78
CA GLY A 158 19.92 -13.24 -9.54
C GLY A 158 20.33 -12.96 -8.09
N TYR A 159 19.42 -13.18 -7.13
CA TYR A 159 19.76 -13.01 -5.71
C TYR A 159 20.76 -14.09 -5.28
N PRO A 160 21.71 -13.78 -4.37
CA PRO A 160 22.61 -14.79 -3.84
C PRO A 160 21.85 -15.77 -2.93
N ALA A 161 22.29 -17.03 -2.89
CA ALA A 161 21.56 -18.12 -2.21
C ALA A 161 21.25 -17.84 -0.73
N HIS A 162 22.15 -17.18 0.01
CA HIS A 162 21.91 -16.83 1.42
C HIS A 162 20.72 -15.87 1.55
N LYS A 163 20.63 -14.85 0.69
CA LYS A 163 19.55 -13.86 0.70
C LYS A 163 18.23 -14.46 0.21
N ILE A 164 18.27 -15.41 -0.72
CA ILE A 164 17.08 -16.19 -1.09
C ILE A 164 16.58 -16.99 0.12
N GLN A 165 17.47 -17.71 0.81
CA GLN A 165 17.12 -18.50 1.98
C GLN A 165 16.53 -17.65 3.11
N GLU A 166 17.13 -16.50 3.38
CA GLU A 166 16.67 -15.52 4.37
C GLU A 166 15.25 -15.02 4.07
N ASN A 167 15.01 -14.49 2.87
CA ASN A 167 13.69 -14.02 2.45
C ASN A 167 12.65 -15.15 2.47
N ASN A 168 13.03 -16.34 2.00
CA ASN A 168 12.14 -17.48 1.99
C ASN A 168 11.78 -17.94 3.41
N GLN A 169 12.73 -17.88 4.35
CA GLN A 169 12.47 -18.15 5.76
C GLN A 169 11.54 -17.09 6.37
N ALA A 170 11.73 -15.80 6.05
CA ALA A 170 10.85 -14.74 6.50
C ALA A 170 9.40 -14.94 6.01
N GLU A 171 9.20 -15.39 4.77
CA GLU A 171 7.86 -15.73 4.24
C GLU A 171 7.23 -16.92 4.96
N ILE A 172 8.00 -17.98 5.24
CA ILE A 172 7.54 -19.16 5.98
C ILE A 172 7.15 -18.79 7.42
N MET A 173 7.96 -17.95 8.06
CA MET A 173 7.71 -17.44 9.42
C MET A 173 6.65 -16.34 9.46
N GLN A 174 6.15 -15.90 8.29
CA GLN A 174 5.12 -14.86 8.17
C GLN A 174 5.54 -13.52 8.81
N THR A 175 6.85 -13.22 8.83
CA THR A 175 7.40 -12.07 9.54
C THR A 175 6.68 -10.76 9.19
N VAL A 176 6.54 -10.46 7.89
CA VAL A 176 5.88 -9.23 7.43
C VAL A 176 4.39 -9.18 7.77
N LEU A 177 3.72 -10.34 7.84
CA LEU A 177 2.32 -10.41 8.26
C LEU A 177 2.16 -10.15 9.77
N GLU A 178 3.06 -10.69 10.57
CA GLU A 178 3.07 -10.46 12.02
C GLU A 178 3.37 -9.00 12.35
N GLU A 179 4.31 -8.37 11.62
CA GLU A 179 4.56 -6.91 11.70
C GLU A 179 3.28 -6.11 11.39
N ALA A 180 2.59 -6.43 10.29
CA ALA A 180 1.34 -5.75 9.93
C ALA A 180 0.28 -5.89 11.02
N ARG A 181 0.12 -7.09 11.59
CA ARG A 181 -0.82 -7.34 12.70
C ARG A 181 -0.43 -6.65 14.01
N GLY A 182 0.85 -6.35 14.20
CA GLY A 182 1.35 -5.57 15.33
C GLY A 182 1.13 -4.07 15.16
N ALA A 183 1.14 -3.58 13.92
CA ALA A 183 1.08 -2.16 13.59
C ALA A 183 -0.33 -1.63 13.27
N TYR A 184 -1.25 -2.48 12.80
CA TYR A 184 -2.57 -2.06 12.30
C TYR A 184 -3.72 -2.87 12.90
N PRO A 185 -4.94 -2.30 12.93
CA PRO A 185 -6.13 -3.04 13.30
C PRO A 185 -6.40 -4.19 12.30
N ASN A 186 -6.78 -5.36 12.82
CA ASN A 186 -6.94 -6.57 12.02
C ASN A 186 -7.96 -6.41 10.87
N GLU A 187 -9.00 -5.60 11.07
CA GLU A 187 -10.02 -5.31 10.06
C GLU A 187 -9.48 -4.51 8.86
N ALA A 188 -8.37 -3.78 9.02
CA ALA A 188 -7.70 -3.08 7.94
C ALA A 188 -6.70 -3.97 7.18
N ILE A 189 -6.41 -5.18 7.67
CA ILE A 189 -5.41 -6.08 7.09
C ILE A 189 -6.07 -7.14 6.21
N VAL A 190 -5.64 -7.24 4.96
CA VAL A 190 -6.07 -8.26 4.01
C VAL A 190 -4.86 -9.03 3.49
N GLU A 191 -4.87 -10.35 3.69
CA GLU A 191 -3.90 -11.25 3.10
C GLU A 191 -4.35 -11.68 1.69
N LEU A 192 -3.45 -11.61 0.73
CA LEU A 192 -3.69 -12.06 -0.65
C LEU A 192 -2.59 -13.03 -1.09
N GLN A 193 -3.00 -14.19 -1.61
CA GLN A 193 -2.08 -15.11 -2.28
C GLN A 193 -1.72 -14.54 -3.66
N ASN A 194 -0.45 -14.63 -4.04
CA ASN A 194 0.03 -14.09 -5.31
C ASN A 194 1.13 -14.96 -5.95
N ASN A 195 0.75 -16.17 -6.35
CA ASN A 195 1.62 -17.23 -6.87
C ASN A 195 1.76 -17.20 -8.39
N ASN A 196 0.73 -16.75 -9.11
CA ASN A 196 0.65 -16.76 -10.57
C ASN A 196 -0.03 -15.49 -11.10
N ASN A 197 -0.13 -15.36 -12.42
CA ASN A 197 -0.71 -14.16 -13.05
C ASN A 197 -2.23 -14.09 -12.87
N ASP A 198 -2.94 -15.21 -12.79
CA ASP A 198 -4.39 -15.22 -12.59
C ASP A 198 -4.71 -14.63 -11.20
N GLU A 199 -3.99 -15.06 -10.15
CA GLU A 199 -4.09 -14.48 -8.81
C GLU A 199 -3.72 -12.99 -8.79
N LEU A 200 -2.72 -12.57 -9.57
CA LEU A 200 -2.34 -11.15 -9.68
C LEU A 200 -3.48 -10.30 -10.26
N GLU A 201 -4.12 -10.77 -11.34
CA GLU A 201 -5.25 -10.09 -11.98
C GLU A 201 -6.46 -10.04 -11.05
N GLU A 202 -6.81 -11.16 -10.41
CA GLU A 202 -7.89 -11.24 -9.42
C GLU A 202 -7.66 -10.29 -8.23
N ASN A 203 -6.41 -10.21 -7.74
CA ASN A 203 -6.02 -9.31 -6.66
C ASN A 203 -6.18 -7.84 -7.07
N ALA A 204 -5.77 -7.47 -8.29
CA ALA A 204 -5.94 -6.11 -8.79
C ALA A 204 -7.42 -5.74 -8.90
N GLU A 205 -8.24 -6.60 -9.49
CA GLU A 205 -9.69 -6.39 -9.59
C GLU A 205 -10.35 -6.25 -8.21
N ARG A 206 -9.98 -7.12 -7.26
CA ARG A 206 -10.49 -7.07 -5.88
C ARG A 206 -10.17 -5.74 -5.19
N LEU A 207 -8.95 -5.22 -5.35
CA LEU A 207 -8.54 -3.95 -4.77
C LEU A 207 -9.26 -2.76 -5.42
N LEU A 208 -9.45 -2.78 -6.74
CA LEU A 208 -10.23 -1.76 -7.44
C LEU A 208 -11.68 -1.73 -6.95
N GLN A 209 -12.32 -2.89 -6.78
CA GLN A 209 -13.67 -2.98 -6.21
C GLN A 209 -13.71 -2.46 -4.77
N TRP A 210 -12.69 -2.76 -3.97
CA TRP A 210 -12.59 -2.23 -2.62
C TRP A 210 -12.49 -0.70 -2.62
N ILE A 211 -11.70 -0.09 -3.51
CA ILE A 211 -11.60 1.37 -3.64
C ILE A 211 -12.95 1.99 -4.03
N ILE A 212 -13.67 1.38 -4.97
CA ILE A 212 -15.02 1.83 -5.38
C ILE A 212 -15.95 1.82 -4.16
N GLN A 213 -15.97 0.72 -3.42
CA GLN A 213 -16.82 0.57 -2.26
C GLN A 213 -16.44 1.56 -1.14
N TRP A 214 -15.15 1.72 -0.84
CA TRP A 214 -14.64 2.66 0.15
C TRP A 214 -15.11 4.09 -0.13
N ARG A 215 -15.11 4.50 -1.41
CA ARG A 215 -15.61 5.83 -1.83
C ARG A 215 -17.12 5.94 -1.71
N LYS A 216 -17.85 4.91 -2.12
CA LYS A 216 -19.31 4.87 -2.03
C LYS A 216 -19.79 4.97 -0.58
N ASP A 217 -19.16 4.23 0.33
CA ASP A 217 -19.47 4.24 1.77
C ASP A 217 -19.22 5.60 2.41
N ARG A 218 -18.50 6.50 1.74
CA ARG A 218 -18.15 7.85 2.20
C ARG A 218 -18.84 8.94 1.38
N GLY A 219 -19.81 8.59 0.52
CA GLY A 219 -20.56 9.54 -0.29
C GLY A 219 -19.74 10.24 -1.38
N LEU A 220 -18.61 9.65 -1.79
CA LEU A 220 -17.69 10.21 -2.79
C LEU A 220 -17.91 9.64 -4.20
N ALA A 221 -18.95 8.83 -4.40
CA ALA A 221 -19.28 8.16 -5.67
C ALA A 221 -19.94 9.09 -6.69
#